data_AF-A0A949GPZ7-F1
#
_entry.id   AF-A0A949GPZ7-F1
#
_cell.length_a   1.000
_cell.length_b   1.000
_cell.length_c   1.000
_cell.angle_alpha   90.00
_cell.angle_beta   90.00
_cell.angle_gamma   90.00
#
_symmetry.space_group_name_H-M   'P 1'
#
loop_
_entity.id
_entity.type
_entity.pdbx_description
1 polymer ?
#
loop_
_entity_poly.entity_id
_entity_poly.type
_entity_poly.pdbx_seq_one_letter_code
_entity_poly.pdbx_strand_id
1 'polypeptide(L)'
;MAVMDRRKFLELSLLASGTVFGASASFAGSGPSATLRLTLRPDKPGNAIAADFTGLSYETSQLSDPTFFSPANAALAGFHKRLGAAGILRVGGNTSEYGVWTPEAPDTAAKGDEELAANVIPDALGPDTGTAPAKRRPVTPLAVRNLRGFIDLTGWRLIYGLNMGSESPEAVADEAEYVAKTMGDKLVAFQLCNEPDLFYRNGLRGKDYDYKKFAVEWRRFFR
;
A
#
# COMPACT_ATOMS: atom_id res chain seq x y z
N MET A 1 45.69 -20.00 39.78
CA MET A 1 45.92 -19.25 38.52
C MET A 1 46.18 -20.27 37.43
N ALA A 2 45.19 -20.53 36.56
CA ALA A 2 45.38 -21.46 35.46
C ALA A 2 46.17 -20.77 34.34
N VAL A 3 47.32 -21.32 33.97
CA VAL A 3 48.14 -20.82 32.86
C VAL A 3 47.45 -21.22 31.56
N MET A 4 46.94 -20.22 30.84
CA MET A 4 46.31 -20.41 29.54
C MET A 4 47.37 -20.71 28.48
N ASP A 5 47.26 -21.88 27.84
CA ASP A 5 48.11 -22.28 26.72
C ASP A 5 47.74 -21.48 25.46
N ARG A 6 48.61 -20.53 25.11
CA ARG A 6 48.41 -19.58 24.01
C ARG A 6 48.31 -20.26 22.64
N ARG A 7 48.91 -21.44 22.44
CA ARG A 7 48.80 -22.18 21.17
C ARG A 7 47.43 -22.84 21.04
N LYS A 8 46.95 -23.45 22.12
CA LYS A 8 45.59 -24.01 22.18
C LYS A 8 44.51 -22.96 22.00
N PHE A 9 44.71 -21.75 22.56
CA PHE A 9 43.78 -20.64 22.37
C PHE A 9 43.73 -20.15 20.92
N LEU A 10 44.88 -20.08 20.23
CA LEU A 10 44.93 -19.65 18.81
C LEU A 10 44.36 -20.71 17.86
N GLU A 11 44.59 -22.01 18.11
CA GLU A 11 43.97 -23.10 17.34
C GLU A 11 42.44 -23.13 17.48
N LEU A 12 41.93 -22.96 18.70
CA LEU A 12 40.48 -22.87 18.95
C LEU A 12 39.85 -21.59 18.37
N SER A 13 40.60 -20.48 18.32
CA SER A 13 40.11 -19.23 17.74
C SER A 13 40.01 -19.27 16.21
N LEU A 14 40.91 -19.98 15.53
CA LEU A 14 40.86 -20.13 14.06
C LEU A 14 39.69 -21.01 13.59
N LEU A 15 39.31 -22.02 14.38
CA LEU A 15 38.17 -22.89 14.08
C LEU A 15 36.80 -22.19 14.26
N ALA A 16 36.74 -21.15 15.09
CA ALA A 16 35.51 -20.38 15.32
C ALA A 16 35.25 -19.31 14.25
N SER A 17 36.26 -18.89 13.47
CA SER A 17 36.10 -17.90 12.40
C SER A 17 35.87 -18.50 11.01
N GLY A 18 36.01 -19.83 10.85
CA GLY A 18 35.87 -20.51 9.56
C GLY A 18 34.47 -21.04 9.21
N THR A 19 33.51 -21.00 10.13
CA THR A 19 32.23 -21.74 9.97
C THR A 19 31.00 -20.89 9.58
N VAL A 20 31.14 -19.58 9.35
CA VAL A 20 29.97 -18.72 9.04
C VAL A 20 29.77 -18.44 7.54
N PHE A 21 30.66 -18.90 6.65
CA PHE A 21 30.51 -18.71 5.19
C PHE A 21 30.05 -19.94 4.40
N GLY A 22 29.58 -21.02 5.05
CA GLY A 22 29.40 -22.31 4.35
C GLY A 22 28.14 -23.12 4.65
N ALA A 23 27.12 -22.56 5.31
CA ALA A 23 25.90 -23.32 5.60
C ALA A 23 24.66 -22.58 5.09
N SER A 24 24.58 -22.40 3.77
CA SER A 24 23.28 -22.63 3.13
C SER A 24 22.92 -24.09 3.44
N ALA A 25 22.14 -24.32 4.49
CA ALA A 25 21.53 -25.61 4.73
C ALA A 25 20.57 -25.87 3.56
N SER A 26 21.10 -26.40 2.47
CA SER A 26 20.31 -26.97 1.41
C SER A 26 19.54 -28.11 2.03
N PHE A 27 18.23 -27.91 2.21
CA PHE A 27 17.28 -29.02 2.28
C PHE A 27 17.33 -29.72 0.93
N ALA A 28 18.36 -30.54 0.70
CA ALA A 28 18.39 -31.47 -0.40
C ALA A 28 17.34 -32.53 -0.08
N GLY A 29 16.12 -32.34 -0.60
CA GLY A 29 15.10 -33.37 -0.59
C GLY A 29 15.67 -34.61 -1.25
N SER A 30 15.86 -35.68 -0.50
CA SER A 30 16.37 -36.98 -0.94
C SER A 30 15.35 -37.78 -1.75
N GLY A 31 14.50 -37.09 -2.51
CA GLY A 31 13.62 -37.70 -3.51
C GLY A 31 14.36 -37.91 -4.84
N PRO A 32 13.87 -38.81 -5.71
CA PRO A 32 14.43 -38.93 -7.05
C PRO A 32 14.36 -37.57 -7.77
N SER A 33 15.51 -37.03 -8.15
CA SER A 33 15.59 -35.77 -8.87
C SER A 33 15.13 -35.99 -10.31
N ALA A 34 13.98 -35.42 -10.68
CA ALA A 34 13.52 -35.44 -12.06
C ALA A 34 14.36 -34.48 -12.90
N THR A 35 14.95 -34.96 -14.00
CA THR A 35 15.65 -34.09 -14.96
C THR A 35 14.61 -33.34 -15.80
N LEU A 36 14.65 -32.02 -15.74
CA LEU A 36 13.81 -31.14 -16.56
C LEU A 36 14.66 -30.39 -17.58
N ARG A 37 14.09 -30.14 -18.77
CA ARG A 37 14.72 -29.34 -19.82
C ARG A 37 14.01 -27.99 -19.96
N LEU A 38 14.71 -26.91 -19.65
CA LEU A 38 14.27 -25.54 -19.93
C LEU A 38 14.90 -25.06 -21.26
N THR A 39 14.08 -24.64 -22.21
CA THR A 39 14.56 -24.05 -23.49
C THR A 39 14.14 -22.58 -23.53
N LEU A 40 15.11 -21.67 -23.56
CA LEU A 40 14.86 -20.23 -23.72
C LEU A 40 14.74 -19.89 -25.21
N ARG A 41 13.78 -19.04 -25.58
CA ARG A 41 13.51 -18.58 -26.96
C ARG A 41 13.61 -17.06 -27.08
N PRO A 42 14.82 -16.48 -27.15
CA PRO A 42 15.00 -15.03 -27.30
C PRO A 42 14.40 -14.48 -28.61
N ASP A 43 14.20 -15.34 -29.61
CA ASP A 43 13.57 -15.05 -30.90
C ASP A 43 12.03 -14.92 -30.82
N LYS A 44 11.44 -15.26 -29.67
CA LYS A 44 9.99 -15.21 -29.42
C LYS A 44 9.69 -14.51 -28.09
N PRO A 45 9.94 -13.19 -27.98
CA PRO A 45 9.63 -12.46 -26.77
C PRO A 45 8.13 -12.44 -26.49
N GLY A 46 7.77 -12.45 -25.21
CA GLY A 46 6.40 -12.16 -24.75
C GLY A 46 6.13 -10.65 -24.69
N ASN A 47 5.16 -10.27 -23.88
CA ASN A 47 4.86 -8.85 -23.65
C ASN A 47 6.01 -8.15 -22.91
N ALA A 48 6.26 -6.90 -23.29
CA ALA A 48 7.17 -6.04 -22.53
C ALA A 48 6.55 -5.73 -21.16
N ILE A 49 7.36 -5.86 -20.10
CA ILE A 49 6.96 -5.46 -18.75
C ILE A 49 7.21 -3.95 -18.63
N ALA A 50 6.19 -3.19 -18.24
CA ALA A 50 6.28 -1.75 -18.07
C ALA A 50 7.25 -1.37 -16.94
N ALA A 51 7.93 -0.23 -17.07
CA ALA A 51 8.90 0.24 -16.09
C ALA A 51 8.25 0.56 -14.71
N ASP A 52 6.96 0.90 -14.71
CA ASP A 52 6.13 1.16 -13.54
C ASP A 52 5.17 0.00 -13.21
N PHE A 53 5.48 -1.22 -13.68
CA PHE A 53 4.63 -2.40 -13.45
C PHE A 53 4.46 -2.75 -11.96
N THR A 54 5.46 -2.45 -11.13
CA THR A 54 5.36 -2.68 -9.68
C THR A 54 4.40 -1.69 -9.03
N GLY A 55 3.76 -2.11 -7.94
CA GLY A 55 2.88 -1.23 -7.20
C GLY A 55 2.55 -1.76 -5.82
N LEU A 56 1.95 -0.88 -5.02
CA LEU A 56 1.43 -1.20 -3.70
C LEU A 56 0.02 -0.62 -3.57
N SER A 57 -0.84 -1.32 -2.83
CA SER A 57 -2.17 -0.83 -2.48
C SER A 57 -2.26 -0.65 -0.97
N TYR A 58 -2.84 0.47 -0.55
CA TYR A 58 -3.13 0.78 0.86
C TYR A 58 -4.60 1.14 1.04
N GLU A 59 -5.05 1.01 2.29
CA GLU A 59 -6.36 1.47 2.74
C GLU A 59 -6.44 3.01 2.72
N THR A 60 -7.55 3.57 2.23
CA THR A 60 -7.84 5.02 2.29
C THR A 60 -7.83 5.55 3.72
N SER A 61 -8.20 4.74 4.70
CA SER A 61 -8.12 5.12 6.11
C SER A 61 -6.73 5.60 6.54
N GLN A 62 -5.66 5.13 5.89
CA GLN A 62 -4.29 5.56 6.17
C GLN A 62 -4.07 7.06 5.92
N LEU A 63 -4.88 7.70 5.06
CA LEU A 63 -4.83 9.16 4.82
C LEU A 63 -5.35 9.99 6.00
N SER A 64 -5.99 9.36 7.00
CA SER A 64 -6.40 10.08 8.20
C SER A 64 -5.23 10.47 9.10
N ASP A 65 -4.08 9.83 8.93
CA ASP A 65 -2.81 10.29 9.47
C ASP A 65 -2.00 11.00 8.37
N PRO A 66 -1.93 12.35 8.39
CA PRO A 66 -1.20 13.11 7.39
C PRO A 66 0.33 12.94 7.50
N THR A 67 0.84 12.24 8.52
CA THR A 67 2.28 12.00 8.70
C THR A 67 2.76 10.71 8.02
N PHE A 68 1.86 9.78 7.70
CA PHE A 68 2.22 8.49 7.10
C PHE A 68 2.71 8.64 5.65
N PHE A 69 1.83 9.06 4.74
CA PHE A 69 2.20 9.41 3.37
C PHE A 69 2.64 10.87 3.31
N SER A 70 3.81 11.15 3.86
CA SER A 70 4.36 12.50 3.95
C SER A 70 5.78 12.55 3.41
N PRO A 71 6.23 13.69 2.85
CA PRO A 71 7.64 13.89 2.53
C PRO A 71 8.57 13.71 3.74
N ALA A 72 8.06 13.89 4.96
CA ALA A 72 8.81 13.62 6.19
C ALA A 72 9.08 12.13 6.43
N ASN A 73 8.25 11.23 5.88
CA ASN A 73 8.41 9.79 6.02
C ASN A 73 9.39 9.22 4.97
N ALA A 74 10.63 9.70 5.01
CA ALA A 74 11.68 9.32 4.06
C ALA A 74 12.02 7.82 4.12
N ALA A 75 11.82 7.16 5.27
CA ALA A 75 12.05 5.73 5.42
C ALA A 75 11.08 4.92 4.55
N LEU A 76 9.78 5.22 4.62
CA LEU A 76 8.75 4.57 3.80
C LEU A 76 8.95 4.86 2.30
N ALA A 77 9.27 6.11 1.96
CA ALA A 77 9.57 6.49 0.57
C ALA A 77 10.81 5.73 0.03
N GLY A 78 11.83 5.53 0.88
CA GLY A 78 12.99 4.72 0.55
C GLY A 78 12.65 3.25 0.28
N PHE A 79 11.67 2.67 0.99
CA PHE A 79 11.20 1.31 0.69
C PHE A 79 10.53 1.23 -0.69
N HIS A 80 9.68 2.19 -1.03
CA HIS A 80 9.04 2.25 -2.36
C HIS A 80 10.10 2.34 -3.48
N LYS A 81 11.11 3.20 -3.33
CA LYS A 81 12.21 3.30 -4.31
C LYS A 81 13.00 2.02 -4.50
N ARG A 82 13.18 1.24 -3.42
CA ARG A 82 13.91 -0.04 -3.47
C ARG A 82 13.10 -1.13 -4.16
N LEU A 83 11.76 -1.04 -4.17
CA LEU A 83 10.91 -1.93 -4.98
C LEU A 83 11.00 -1.57 -6.46
N GLY A 84 11.12 -0.30 -6.79
CA GLY A 84 11.33 0.17 -8.16
C GLY A 84 11.51 1.68 -8.24
N ALA A 85 12.31 2.12 -9.20
CA ALA A 85 12.50 3.55 -9.51
C ALA A 85 11.22 4.21 -10.06
N ALA A 86 10.30 3.41 -10.60
CA ALA A 86 8.94 3.78 -10.97
C ALA A 86 7.97 2.70 -10.47
N GLY A 87 6.72 3.10 -10.26
CA GLY A 87 5.66 2.22 -9.78
C GLY A 87 4.37 2.98 -9.53
N ILE A 88 3.34 2.26 -9.13
CA ILE A 88 2.00 2.81 -8.87
C ILE A 88 1.62 2.58 -7.39
N LEU A 89 1.31 3.67 -6.68
CA LEU A 89 0.62 3.60 -5.40
C LEU A 89 -0.89 3.66 -5.67
N ARG A 90 -1.64 2.71 -5.14
CA ARG A 90 -3.10 2.76 -5.12
C ARG A 90 -3.57 2.98 -3.69
N VAL A 91 -4.44 3.97 -3.48
CA VAL A 91 -5.12 4.18 -2.20
C VAL A 91 -6.60 3.88 -2.41
N GLY A 92 -7.17 2.99 -1.61
CA GLY A 92 -8.54 2.53 -1.75
C GLY A 92 -8.92 1.50 -0.69
N GLY A 93 -9.34 0.31 -1.10
CA GLY A 93 -9.66 -0.81 -0.19
C GLY A 93 -11.05 -0.66 0.41
N ASN A 94 -11.44 -1.53 1.34
CA ASN A 94 -12.76 -1.43 1.95
C ASN A 94 -12.96 -0.09 2.66
N THR A 95 -11.87 0.47 3.21
CA THR A 95 -11.94 1.74 3.94
C THR A 95 -12.16 2.95 3.02
N SER A 96 -12.06 2.83 1.69
CA SER A 96 -12.46 3.93 0.80
C SER A 96 -13.92 4.30 0.95
N GLU A 97 -14.77 3.35 1.34
CA GLU A 97 -16.20 3.62 1.54
C GLU A 97 -16.51 4.25 2.90
N TYR A 98 -15.48 4.54 3.69
CA TYR A 98 -15.55 5.14 5.03
C TYR A 98 -14.61 6.36 5.19
N GLY A 99 -13.89 6.74 4.14
CA GLY A 99 -13.13 7.99 4.07
C GLY A 99 -14.09 9.18 3.92
N VAL A 100 -13.95 10.19 4.76
CA VAL A 100 -14.83 11.36 4.79
C VAL A 100 -14.03 12.58 4.38
N TRP A 101 -14.24 13.07 3.16
CA TRP A 101 -13.62 14.30 2.71
C TRP A 101 -14.01 15.46 3.63
N THR A 102 -13.00 16.14 4.18
CA THR A 102 -13.17 17.22 5.16
C THR A 102 -12.39 18.46 4.70
N PRO A 103 -12.92 19.23 3.74
CA PRO A 103 -12.19 20.32 3.09
C PRO A 103 -11.87 21.49 4.03
N GLU A 104 -12.68 21.70 5.08
CA GLU A 104 -12.48 22.76 6.07
C GLU A 104 -11.65 22.32 7.28
N ALA A 105 -11.06 21.12 7.25
CA ALA A 105 -10.20 20.65 8.33
C ALA A 105 -9.01 21.62 8.54
N PRO A 106 -8.64 21.92 9.80
CA PRO A 106 -7.49 22.78 10.07
C PRO A 106 -6.21 22.18 9.49
N ASP A 107 -5.28 23.04 9.09
CA ASP A 107 -3.97 22.64 8.58
C ASP A 107 -3.00 22.24 9.70
N THR A 108 -3.45 21.34 10.56
CA THR A 108 -2.68 20.77 11.65
C THR A 108 -2.73 19.27 11.55
N ALA A 109 -1.61 18.60 11.85
CA ALA A 109 -1.65 17.16 12.05
C ALA A 109 -2.63 16.89 13.21
N ALA A 110 -3.71 16.16 12.94
CA ALA A 110 -4.56 15.66 14.00
C ALA A 110 -3.67 14.93 15.01
N LYS A 111 -3.90 15.11 16.32
CA LYS A 111 -3.32 14.19 17.30
C LYS A 111 -3.82 12.81 16.88
N GLY A 112 -2.88 11.93 16.49
CA GLY A 112 -3.24 10.60 15.99
C GLY A 112 -4.24 9.96 16.94
N ASP A 113 -5.25 9.28 16.39
CA ASP A 113 -6.16 8.48 17.21
C ASP A 113 -5.32 7.60 18.14
N GLU A 114 -5.59 7.59 19.44
CA GLU A 114 -4.86 6.72 20.40
C GLU A 114 -4.87 5.24 19.99
N GLU A 115 -5.82 4.86 19.13
CA GLU A 115 -5.97 3.55 18.52
C GLU A 115 -4.97 3.27 17.37
N LEU A 116 -4.43 4.31 16.69
CA LEU A 116 -3.31 4.16 15.73
C LEU A 116 -2.08 3.56 16.44
N ALA A 117 -1.88 3.98 17.70
CA ALA A 117 -0.82 3.49 18.60
C ALA A 117 -0.98 2.04 19.05
N ALA A 118 -2.14 1.41 18.81
CA ALA A 118 -2.40 0.04 19.20
C ALA A 118 -2.00 -1.02 18.15
N ASN A 119 -1.57 -0.60 16.94
CA ASN A 119 -1.07 -1.52 15.93
C ASN A 119 0.41 -1.89 16.17
N VAL A 120 0.82 -3.07 15.66
CA VAL A 120 2.20 -3.60 15.78
C VAL A 120 3.27 -2.62 15.27
N ILE A 121 2.85 -1.66 14.44
CA ILE A 121 3.55 -0.42 14.14
C ILE A 121 2.68 0.72 14.69
N PRO A 122 3.13 1.50 15.68
CA PRO A 122 2.31 2.47 16.42
C PRO A 122 1.64 3.58 15.60
N ASP A 123 1.87 3.66 14.29
CA ASP A 123 1.41 4.78 13.45
C ASP A 123 0.78 4.31 12.11
N ALA A 124 0.53 3.02 11.92
CA ALA A 124 0.01 2.48 10.65
C ALA A 124 -1.34 1.80 10.82
N LEU A 125 -2.32 2.10 9.96
CA LEU A 125 -3.55 1.32 9.83
C LEU A 125 -3.27 0.13 8.91
N GLY A 126 -3.45 -1.08 9.44
CA GLY A 126 -3.34 -2.31 8.67
C GLY A 126 -4.50 -2.49 7.66
N PRO A 127 -4.44 -3.54 6.83
CA PRO A 127 -5.53 -3.91 5.93
C PRO A 127 -6.84 -4.13 6.69
N ASP A 128 -7.97 -3.74 6.09
CA ASP A 128 -9.28 -4.06 6.65
C ASP A 128 -9.51 -5.58 6.65
N THR A 129 -10.13 -6.09 7.72
CA THR A 129 -10.38 -7.52 7.89
C THR A 129 -11.76 -7.94 7.36
N GLY A 130 -12.62 -6.99 7.01
CA GLY A 130 -13.95 -7.24 6.46
C GLY A 130 -14.94 -7.87 7.43
N THR A 131 -14.62 -7.94 8.73
CA THR A 131 -15.50 -8.57 9.75
C THR A 131 -16.62 -7.65 10.23
N ALA A 132 -16.45 -6.33 10.07
CA ALA A 132 -17.40 -5.30 10.45
C ALA A 132 -17.19 -4.04 9.59
N PRO A 133 -18.16 -3.11 9.51
CA PRO A 133 -17.96 -1.81 8.88
C PRO A 133 -16.74 -1.10 9.46
N ALA A 134 -15.87 -0.57 8.60
CA ALA A 134 -14.72 0.18 9.05
C ALA A 134 -15.14 1.49 9.75
N LYS A 135 -14.27 1.99 10.63
CA LYS A 135 -14.47 3.29 11.29
C LYS A 135 -14.40 4.39 10.23
N ARG A 136 -15.32 5.36 10.29
CA ARG A 136 -15.25 6.57 9.45
C ARG A 136 -14.04 7.41 9.84
N ARG A 137 -13.28 7.86 8.85
CA ARG A 137 -12.00 8.56 9.05
C ARG A 137 -11.94 9.78 8.14
N PRO A 138 -11.45 10.93 8.61
CA PRO A 138 -11.34 12.11 7.77
C PRO A 138 -10.24 11.94 6.72
N VAL A 139 -10.49 12.48 5.53
CA VAL A 139 -9.47 12.75 4.50
C VAL A 139 -9.39 14.26 4.35
N THR A 140 -8.22 14.84 4.58
CA THR A 140 -8.05 16.30 4.68
C THR A 140 -7.18 16.84 3.55
N PRO A 141 -7.30 18.15 3.21
CA PRO A 141 -6.39 18.83 2.29
C PRO A 141 -4.91 18.65 2.63
N LEU A 142 -4.56 18.66 3.93
CA LEU A 142 -3.18 18.43 4.39
C LEU A 142 -2.69 17.03 4.03
N ALA A 143 -3.50 15.99 4.27
CA ALA A 143 -3.15 14.62 3.91
C ALA A 143 -2.90 14.47 2.41
N VAL A 144 -3.74 15.08 1.56
CA VAL A 144 -3.59 15.03 0.10
C VAL A 144 -2.32 15.78 -0.36
N ARG A 145 -2.01 16.95 0.21
CA ARG A 145 -0.75 17.68 -0.09
C ARG A 145 0.49 16.89 0.34
N ASN A 146 0.44 16.26 1.52
CA ASN A 146 1.53 15.43 2.02
C ASN A 146 1.71 14.18 1.15
N LEU A 147 0.61 13.54 0.74
CA LEU A 147 0.63 12.42 -0.18
C LEU A 147 1.30 12.80 -1.51
N ARG A 148 1.02 14.01 -2.02
CA ARG A 148 1.71 14.52 -3.22
C ARG A 148 3.22 14.62 -3.01
N GLY A 149 3.65 15.22 -1.91
CA GLY A 149 5.07 15.31 -1.57
C GLY A 149 5.74 13.93 -1.42
N PHE A 150 5.02 12.97 -0.83
CA PHE A 150 5.49 11.58 -0.74
C PHE A 150 5.63 10.93 -2.12
N ILE A 151 4.63 11.07 -3.00
CA ILE A 151 4.66 10.57 -4.37
C ILE A 151 5.85 11.16 -5.15
N ASP A 152 6.07 12.47 -5.04
CA ASP A 152 7.22 13.12 -5.68
C ASP A 152 8.55 12.57 -5.17
N LEU A 153 8.66 12.32 -3.86
CA LEU A 153 9.85 11.70 -3.31
C LEU A 153 10.08 10.31 -3.91
N THR A 154 9.06 9.47 -4.04
CA THR A 154 9.20 8.09 -4.54
C THR A 154 9.48 8.01 -6.05
N GLY A 155 9.05 9.00 -6.83
CA GLY A 155 9.04 8.93 -8.31
C GLY A 155 7.85 8.14 -8.88
N TRP A 156 6.94 7.65 -8.02
CA TRP A 156 5.80 6.84 -8.41
C TRP A 156 4.63 7.71 -8.91
N ARG A 157 3.53 7.05 -9.30
CA ARG A 157 2.26 7.67 -9.69
C ARG A 157 1.12 7.10 -8.83
N LEU A 158 -0.06 7.72 -8.92
CA LEU A 158 -1.17 7.47 -7.99
C LEU A 158 -2.44 6.98 -8.72
N ILE A 159 -3.04 5.93 -8.19
CA ILE A 159 -4.47 5.60 -8.39
C ILE A 159 -5.19 5.95 -7.08
N TYR A 160 -6.25 6.75 -7.16
CA TYR A 160 -6.95 7.26 -5.99
C TYR A 160 -8.41 6.78 -5.93
N GLY A 161 -8.77 6.08 -4.87
CA GLY A 161 -10.13 5.60 -4.61
C GLY A 161 -11.02 6.69 -4.00
N LEU A 162 -12.21 6.84 -4.54
CA LEU A 162 -13.23 7.80 -4.11
C LEU A 162 -14.42 7.07 -3.47
N ASN A 163 -14.97 7.66 -2.41
CA ASN A 163 -16.03 7.08 -1.59
C ASN A 163 -17.40 7.19 -2.27
N MET A 164 -17.74 6.23 -3.13
CA MET A 164 -19.11 6.13 -3.68
C MET A 164 -20.07 5.45 -2.69
N GLY A 165 -19.54 4.68 -1.76
CA GLY A 165 -20.30 3.82 -0.85
C GLY A 165 -21.14 4.61 0.15
N SER A 166 -20.61 5.68 0.74
CA SER A 166 -21.30 6.41 1.82
C SER A 166 -21.35 7.93 1.67
N GLU A 167 -20.59 8.53 0.74
CA GLU A 167 -20.61 9.98 0.50
C GLU A 167 -21.54 10.37 -0.66
N SER A 168 -21.82 11.67 -0.78
CA SER A 168 -22.61 12.21 -1.90
C SER A 168 -21.73 12.44 -3.15
N PRO A 169 -22.32 12.44 -4.36
CA PRO A 169 -21.59 12.78 -5.58
C PRO A 169 -20.91 14.15 -5.53
N GLU A 170 -21.53 15.12 -4.87
CA GLU A 170 -20.99 16.48 -4.72
C GLU A 170 -19.74 16.49 -3.84
N ALA A 171 -19.76 15.77 -2.71
CA ALA A 171 -18.59 15.64 -1.84
C ALA A 171 -17.44 14.88 -2.54
N VAL A 172 -17.76 13.81 -3.27
CA VAL A 172 -16.78 13.07 -4.07
C VAL A 172 -16.19 13.91 -5.19
N ALA A 173 -17.00 14.74 -5.85
CA ALA A 173 -16.52 15.65 -6.90
C ALA A 173 -15.58 16.72 -6.34
N ASP A 174 -15.88 17.28 -5.16
CA ASP A 174 -15.02 18.26 -4.49
C ASP A 174 -13.66 17.63 -4.09
N GLU A 175 -13.69 16.42 -3.51
CA GLU A 175 -12.47 15.66 -3.22
C GLU A 175 -11.66 15.38 -4.50
N ALA A 176 -12.32 14.90 -5.56
CA ALA A 176 -11.67 14.59 -6.83
C ALA A 176 -11.05 15.83 -7.48
N GLU A 177 -11.73 16.98 -7.42
CA GLU A 177 -11.19 18.25 -7.92
C GLU A 177 -9.92 18.65 -7.14
N TYR A 178 -9.95 18.57 -5.81
CA TYR A 178 -8.81 18.89 -4.97
C TYR A 178 -7.61 17.95 -5.23
N VAL A 179 -7.87 16.64 -5.30
CA VAL A 179 -6.83 15.64 -5.59
C VAL A 179 -6.26 15.83 -6.99
N ALA A 180 -7.09 16.04 -8.02
CA ALA A 180 -6.62 16.25 -9.39
C ALA A 180 -5.73 17.49 -9.51
N LYS A 181 -6.13 18.61 -8.91
CA LYS A 181 -5.33 19.84 -8.87
C LYS A 181 -3.99 19.64 -8.16
N THR A 182 -3.98 18.89 -7.06
CA THR A 182 -2.78 18.65 -6.25
C THR A 182 -1.82 17.65 -6.93
N MET A 183 -2.36 16.59 -7.53
CA MET A 183 -1.60 15.48 -8.09
C MET A 183 -1.10 15.74 -9.52
N GLY A 184 -1.83 16.52 -10.32
CA GLY A 184 -1.45 16.82 -11.70
C GLY A 184 -1.11 15.55 -12.50
N ASP A 185 0.07 15.54 -13.12
CA ASP A 185 0.59 14.44 -13.95
C ASP A 185 0.84 13.12 -13.18
N LYS A 186 0.93 13.19 -11.85
CA LYS A 186 1.11 12.02 -10.99
C LYS A 186 -0.17 11.21 -10.84
N LEU A 187 -1.34 11.78 -11.11
CA LEU A 187 -2.59 11.03 -11.08
C LEU A 187 -2.74 10.17 -12.33
N VAL A 188 -2.88 8.86 -12.15
CA VAL A 188 -3.14 7.89 -13.22
C VAL A 188 -4.64 7.74 -13.45
N ALA A 189 -5.39 7.55 -12.37
CA ALA A 189 -6.82 7.34 -12.43
C ALA A 189 -7.47 7.62 -11.07
N PHE A 190 -8.76 7.98 -11.13
CA PHE A 190 -9.67 7.77 -10.03
C PHE A 190 -10.34 6.40 -10.13
N GLN A 191 -10.60 5.77 -8.99
CA GLN A 191 -11.49 4.62 -8.88
C GLN A 191 -12.72 5.04 -8.08
N LEU A 192 -13.89 5.02 -8.72
CA LEU A 192 -15.16 5.20 -8.02
C LEU A 192 -15.49 3.88 -7.32
N CYS A 193 -15.30 3.86 -6.00
CA CYS A 193 -15.49 2.73 -5.06
C CYS A 193 -14.53 1.53 -5.17
N ASN A 194 -14.58 0.68 -4.13
CA ASN A 194 -13.92 -0.60 -4.01
C ASN A 194 -14.93 -1.76 -3.96
N GLU A 195 -14.70 -2.81 -4.76
CA GLU A 195 -15.49 -4.07 -4.71
C GLU A 195 -17.01 -3.87 -4.64
N PRO A 196 -17.63 -3.13 -5.59
CA PRO A 196 -19.07 -2.87 -5.59
C PRO A 196 -19.93 -4.13 -5.70
N ASP A 197 -19.36 -5.22 -6.21
CA ASP A 197 -19.98 -6.54 -6.23
C ASP A 197 -20.19 -7.11 -4.81
N LEU A 198 -19.54 -6.57 -3.78
CA LEU A 198 -19.73 -6.95 -2.38
C LEU A 198 -20.62 -5.98 -1.59
N PHE A 199 -21.13 -4.91 -2.21
CA PHE A 199 -21.94 -3.90 -1.51
C PHE A 199 -23.23 -4.47 -0.92
N TYR A 200 -23.80 -5.50 -1.55
CA TYR A 200 -25.01 -6.18 -1.10
C TYR A 200 -24.80 -7.02 0.18
N ARG A 201 -23.54 -7.32 0.55
CA ARG A 201 -23.19 -8.17 1.70
C ARG A 201 -22.47 -7.44 2.84
N ASN A 202 -21.87 -6.28 2.58
CA ASN A 202 -21.10 -5.52 3.57
C ASN A 202 -21.92 -4.39 4.24
N GLY A 203 -23.21 -4.26 3.89
CA GLY A 203 -24.12 -3.28 4.47
C GLY A 203 -24.15 -1.91 3.79
N LEU A 204 -23.36 -1.70 2.72
CA LEU A 204 -23.39 -0.45 1.96
C LEU A 204 -24.63 -0.33 1.07
N ARG A 205 -25.14 -1.45 0.53
CA ARG A 205 -26.35 -1.48 -0.31
C ARG A 205 -27.25 -2.65 0.06
N GLY A 206 -28.49 -2.61 -0.44
CA GLY A 206 -29.46 -3.69 -0.27
C GLY A 206 -29.04 -5.00 -0.95
N LYS A 207 -29.63 -6.12 -0.52
CA LYS A 207 -29.32 -7.48 -1.04
C LYS A 207 -29.57 -7.64 -2.55
N ASP A 208 -30.39 -6.77 -3.12
CA ASP A 208 -30.76 -6.76 -4.53
C ASP A 208 -29.88 -5.82 -5.38
N TYR A 209 -28.77 -5.33 -4.83
CA TYR A 209 -27.80 -4.52 -5.55
C TYR A 209 -27.03 -5.36 -6.57
N ASP A 210 -27.17 -5.00 -7.84
CA ASP A 210 -26.59 -5.70 -8.99
C ASP A 210 -25.83 -4.73 -9.90
N TYR A 211 -25.27 -5.26 -10.99
CA TYR A 211 -24.55 -4.44 -11.97
C TYR A 211 -25.40 -3.30 -12.55
N LYS A 212 -26.70 -3.50 -12.79
CA LYS A 212 -27.54 -2.46 -13.40
C LYS A 212 -27.69 -1.27 -12.47
N LYS A 213 -27.90 -1.52 -11.17
CA LYS A 213 -27.95 -0.48 -10.14
C LYS A 213 -26.59 0.20 -9.97
N PHE A 214 -25.51 -0.59 -9.91
CA PHE A 214 -24.15 -0.06 -9.88
C PHE A 214 -23.88 0.87 -11.07
N ALA A 215 -24.21 0.46 -12.30
CA ALA A 215 -23.93 1.27 -13.49
C ALA A 215 -24.69 2.61 -13.50
N VAL A 216 -25.92 2.64 -12.97
CA VAL A 216 -26.70 3.88 -12.82
C VAL A 216 -26.06 4.79 -11.77
N GLU A 217 -25.67 4.23 -10.63
CA GLU A 217 -25.03 4.95 -9.54
C GLU A 217 -23.65 5.48 -9.94
N TRP A 218 -22.78 4.62 -10.48
CA TRP A 218 -21.46 5.00 -10.99
C TRP A 218 -21.55 6.15 -12.00
N ARG A 219 -22.55 6.11 -12.89
CA ARG A 219 -22.78 7.19 -13.86
C ARG A 219 -23.20 8.51 -13.21
N ARG A 220 -23.86 8.46 -12.06
CA ARG A 220 -24.20 9.67 -11.27
C ARG A 220 -22.96 10.30 -10.66
N PHE A 221 -22.01 9.49 -10.17
CA PHE A 221 -20.75 9.98 -9.61
C PHE A 221 -19.73 10.40 -10.68
N PHE A 222 -19.78 9.79 -11.87
CA PHE A 222 -18.86 10.12 -12.96
C PHE A 222 -19.18 11.44 -13.68
N ARG A 223 -20.42 11.90 -13.61
CA ARG A 223 -20.88 13.12 -14.30
C ARG A 223 -20.61 14.37 -13.48
#